data_AF-A0A828ZJ02-F1
#
_entry.id   AF-A0A828ZJ02-F1
#
_cell.length_a   1.000
_cell.length_b   1.000
_cell.length_c   1.000
_cell.angle_alpha   90.00
_cell.angle_beta   90.00
_cell.angle_gamma   90.00
#
_symmetry.space_group_name_H-M   'P 1'
#
loop_
_entity.id
_entity.type
_entity.pdbx_description
1 polymer ?
#
loop_
_entity_poly.entity_id
_entity_poly.type
_entity_poly.pdbx_seq_one_letter_code
_entity_poly.pdbx_strand_id
1 'polypeptide(L)'
;MKRYLNQWKVIEGSLKKERIEQLPDCLEKEHLFQIREMLRNEQFDPNQFLVVEYPATGVYCCNHVNGEKYFIIQEYEGKLAPYYTTWEMNEEGINNFPCKSIEESISLTEC
;
A
#
# COMPACT_ATOMS: atom_id res chain seq x y z
N MET A 1 9.57 19.99 -5.84
CA MET A 1 9.29 18.89 -4.90
C MET A 1 7.81 18.59 -5.00
N LYS A 2 7.44 17.36 -5.36
CA LYS A 2 6.02 16.97 -5.40
C LYS A 2 5.44 16.97 -4.00
N ARG A 3 4.12 17.10 -3.88
CA ARG A 3 3.39 17.11 -2.62
C ARG A 3 2.34 16.01 -2.63
N TYR A 4 1.93 15.61 -1.43
CA TYR A 4 0.75 14.78 -1.26
C TYR A 4 -0.50 15.55 -1.69
N LEU A 5 -1.40 14.86 -2.40
CA LEU A 5 -2.74 15.33 -2.72
C LEU A 5 -3.67 15.21 -1.51
N ASN A 6 -3.48 14.18 -0.66
CA ASN A 6 -4.28 13.92 0.55
C ASN A 6 -5.80 13.82 0.29
N GLN A 7 -6.18 13.26 -0.85
CA GLN A 7 -7.59 13.03 -1.21
C GLN A 7 -7.83 11.54 -1.38
N TRP A 8 -8.20 10.86 -0.29
CA TRP A 8 -8.39 9.40 -0.25
C TRP A 8 -9.25 8.87 -1.41
N LYS A 9 -10.38 9.54 -1.72
CA LYS A 9 -11.28 9.18 -2.85
C LYS A 9 -10.60 9.15 -4.22
N VAL A 10 -9.54 9.96 -4.39
CA VAL A 10 -8.76 10.03 -5.62
C VAL A 10 -7.65 8.98 -5.60
N ILE A 11 -7.15 8.58 -4.44
CA ILE A 11 -6.05 7.62 -4.32
C ILE A 11 -6.56 6.17 -4.40
N GLU A 12 -7.65 5.87 -3.69
CA GLU A 12 -8.29 4.55 -3.68
C GLU A 12 -8.73 4.08 -5.08
N GLY A 13 -8.56 2.79 -5.34
CA GLY A 13 -8.93 2.16 -6.60
C GLY A 13 -7.83 1.26 -7.17
N SER A 14 -8.07 0.78 -8.38
CA SER A 14 -7.21 -0.23 -9.01
C SER A 14 -5.78 0.26 -9.17
N LEU A 15 -4.83 -0.62 -8.94
CA LEU A 15 -3.42 -0.36 -9.25
C LEU A 15 -3.12 -0.46 -10.75
N LYS A 16 -4.10 -0.58 -11.65
CA LYS A 16 -3.88 -0.57 -13.12
C LYS A 16 -3.10 0.67 -13.56
N LYS A 17 -2.15 0.48 -14.47
CA LYS A 17 -1.24 1.54 -14.93
C LYS A 17 -2.01 2.73 -15.50
N GLU A 18 -2.98 2.48 -16.37
CA GLU A 18 -3.76 3.49 -17.08
C GLU A 18 -4.56 4.36 -16.10
N ARG A 19 -5.05 3.76 -15.00
CA ARG A 19 -5.75 4.47 -13.94
C ARG A 19 -4.79 5.40 -13.19
N ILE A 20 -3.62 4.90 -12.79
CA ILE A 20 -2.63 5.70 -12.05
C ILE A 20 -2.12 6.84 -12.94
N GLU A 21 -1.94 6.62 -14.24
CA GLU A 21 -1.54 7.66 -15.20
C GLU A 21 -2.51 8.85 -15.25
N GLN A 22 -3.80 8.62 -15.00
CA GLN A 22 -4.84 9.66 -14.97
C GLN A 22 -4.82 10.49 -13.68
N LEU A 23 -4.08 10.09 -12.65
CA LEU A 23 -3.99 10.87 -11.41
C LEU A 23 -3.23 12.19 -11.64
N PRO A 24 -3.56 13.25 -10.87
CA PRO A 24 -2.75 14.46 -10.82
C PRO A 24 -1.28 14.15 -10.53
N ASP A 25 -0.39 15.05 -10.94
CA ASP A 25 1.03 14.90 -10.63
C ASP A 25 1.30 15.19 -9.13
N CYS A 26 1.26 14.13 -8.32
CA CYS A 26 1.45 14.16 -6.87
C CYS A 26 2.37 13.02 -6.39
N LEU A 27 2.76 13.05 -5.11
CA LEU A 27 3.60 12.00 -4.52
C LEU A 27 2.90 10.64 -4.52
N GLU A 28 1.59 10.60 -4.24
CA GLU A 28 0.86 9.34 -4.22
C GLU A 28 0.88 8.65 -5.58
N LYS A 29 0.84 9.40 -6.69
CA LYS A 29 0.99 8.82 -8.03
C LYS A 29 2.32 8.09 -8.19
N GLU A 30 3.42 8.68 -7.71
CA GLU A 30 4.74 8.04 -7.71
C GLU A 30 4.75 6.80 -6.81
N HIS A 31 4.14 6.90 -5.63
CA HIS A 31 4.07 5.78 -4.70
C HIS A 31 3.28 4.62 -5.29
N LEU A 32 2.14 4.85 -5.94
CA LEU A 32 1.35 3.79 -6.57
C LEU A 32 2.15 3.09 -7.69
N PHE A 33 2.99 3.81 -8.43
CA PHE A 33 3.93 3.18 -9.37
C PHE A 33 5.00 2.35 -8.66
N GLN A 34 5.56 2.82 -7.56
CA GLN A 34 6.53 2.05 -6.78
C GLN A 34 5.91 0.79 -6.19
N ILE A 35 4.68 0.86 -5.65
CA ILE A 35 3.93 -0.30 -5.15
C ILE A 35 3.72 -1.32 -6.28
N ARG A 36 3.42 -0.87 -7.51
CA ARG A 36 3.35 -1.78 -8.66
C ARG A 36 4.67 -2.50 -8.92
N GLU A 37 5.80 -1.80 -8.84
CA GLU A 37 7.10 -2.43 -9.02
C GLU A 37 7.44 -3.39 -7.88
N MET A 38 7.09 -3.07 -6.62
CA MET A 38 7.23 -3.99 -5.48
C MET A 38 6.46 -5.29 -5.72
N LEU A 39 5.20 -5.21 -6.15
CA LEU A 39 4.38 -6.36 -6.51
C LEU A 39 5.04 -7.20 -7.63
N ARG A 40 5.53 -6.56 -8.70
CA ARG A 40 6.20 -7.26 -9.81
C ARG A 40 7.47 -7.96 -9.38
N ASN A 41 8.27 -7.32 -8.52
CA ASN A 41 9.51 -7.91 -8.00
C ASN A 41 9.25 -9.19 -7.20
N GLU A 42 8.07 -9.28 -6.57
CA GLU A 42 7.58 -10.46 -5.87
C GLU A 42 6.70 -11.38 -6.74
N GLN A 43 6.70 -11.18 -8.06
CA GLN A 43 5.97 -12.00 -9.05
C GLN A 43 4.43 -11.92 -8.96
N PHE A 44 3.88 -10.88 -8.34
CA PHE A 44 2.44 -10.58 -8.40
C PHE A 44 2.10 -9.78 -9.66
N ASP A 45 0.88 -9.97 -10.20
CA ASP A 45 0.30 -9.08 -11.21
C ASP A 45 -0.36 -7.87 -10.51
N PRO A 46 0.21 -6.65 -10.62
CA PRO A 46 -0.35 -5.48 -9.95
C PRO A 46 -1.72 -5.07 -10.48
N ASN A 47 -2.12 -5.54 -11.66
CA ASN A 47 -3.44 -5.24 -12.22
C ASN A 47 -4.57 -6.00 -11.49
N GLN A 48 -4.22 -7.01 -10.68
CA GLN A 48 -5.15 -7.74 -9.82
C GLN A 48 -5.26 -7.14 -8.41
N PHE A 49 -4.71 -5.95 -8.17
CA PHE A 49 -4.74 -5.29 -6.87
C PHE A 49 -5.36 -3.90 -6.94
N LEU A 50 -5.88 -3.46 -5.81
CA LEU A 50 -6.44 -2.14 -5.61
C LEU A 50 -6.04 -1.60 -4.23
N VAL A 51 -5.88 -0.27 -4.13
CA VAL A 51 -5.88 0.41 -2.83
C VAL A 51 -7.32 0.49 -2.37
N VAL A 52 -7.64 -0.17 -1.27
CA VAL A 52 -8.99 -0.18 -0.67
C VAL A 52 -9.15 0.89 0.40
N GLU A 53 -8.07 1.25 1.08
CA GLU A 53 -8.10 2.28 2.12
C GLU A 53 -6.82 3.12 2.06
N TYR A 54 -6.97 4.40 2.36
CA TYR A 54 -5.88 5.36 2.54
C TYR A 54 -6.06 6.08 3.90
N PRO A 55 -5.83 5.39 5.02
CA PRO A 55 -6.22 5.87 6.35
C PRO A 55 -5.39 7.06 6.83
N ALA A 56 -4.14 7.17 6.35
CA ALA A 56 -3.23 8.24 6.69
C ALA A 56 -2.34 8.55 5.49
N THR A 57 -1.78 9.76 5.47
CA THR A 57 -0.81 10.16 4.44
C THR A 57 0.34 9.16 4.39
N GLY A 58 0.58 8.59 3.21
CA GLY A 58 1.65 7.62 2.98
C GLY A 58 1.29 6.18 3.37
N VAL A 59 0.09 5.89 3.87
CA VAL A 59 -0.36 4.53 4.21
C VAL A 59 -1.36 4.04 3.16
N TYR A 60 -1.06 2.90 2.55
CA TYR A 60 -1.85 2.29 1.48
C TYR A 60 -2.24 0.87 1.89
N CYS A 61 -3.52 0.64 2.14
CA CYS A 61 -4.06 -0.69 2.37
C CYS A 61 -4.53 -1.27 1.04
N CYS A 62 -3.96 -2.39 0.64
CA CYS A 62 -4.16 -2.98 -0.68
C CYS A 62 -4.83 -4.35 -0.58
N ASN A 63 -5.79 -4.60 -1.46
CA ASN A 63 -6.41 -5.91 -1.62
C ASN A 63 -6.21 -6.45 -3.02
N HIS A 64 -6.12 -7.78 -3.12
CA HIS A 64 -6.40 -8.48 -4.36
C HIS A 64 -7.88 -8.29 -4.75
N VAL A 65 -8.19 -8.22 -6.04
CA VAL A 65 -9.56 -7.98 -6.56
C VAL A 65 -10.59 -9.01 -6.08
N ASN A 66 -10.14 -10.21 -5.71
CA ASN A 66 -10.99 -11.28 -5.17
C ASN A 66 -11.05 -11.30 -3.63
N GLY A 67 -10.36 -10.39 -2.94
CA GLY A 67 -10.34 -10.29 -1.48
C GLY A 67 -9.46 -11.29 -0.75
N GLU A 68 -8.76 -12.19 -1.45
CA GLU A 68 -7.98 -13.28 -0.83
C GLU A 68 -6.63 -12.84 -0.23
N LYS A 69 -6.13 -11.65 -0.60
CA LYS A 69 -4.82 -11.15 -0.14
C LYS A 69 -4.94 -9.69 0.22
N TYR A 70 -4.52 -9.36 1.44
CA TYR A 70 -4.47 -8.01 1.99
C TYR A 70 -3.03 -7.69 2.39
N PHE A 71 -2.55 -6.50 2.08
CA PHE A 71 -1.26 -6.01 2.58
C PHE A 71 -1.26 -4.51 2.77
N ILE A 72 -0.35 -4.02 3.61
CA ILE A 72 -0.19 -2.60 3.89
C ILE A 72 1.18 -2.15 3.40
N ILE A 73 1.22 -1.02 2.71
CA ILE A 73 2.45 -0.29 2.41
C ILE A 73 2.43 1.03 3.17
N GLN A 74 3.53 1.37 3.85
CA GLN A 74 3.69 2.66 4.51
C GLN A 74 4.92 3.39 3.98
N GLU A 75 4.79 4.70 3.82
CA GLU A 75 5.89 5.62 3.56
C GLU A 75 6.49 6.11 4.87
N TYR A 76 7.80 5.93 5.01
CA TYR A 76 8.57 6.49 6.10
C TYR A 76 9.92 7.01 5.59
N GLU A 77 10.22 8.28 5.85
CA GLU A 77 11.46 8.96 5.49
C GLU A 77 11.85 8.86 3.99
N GLY A 78 10.85 8.98 3.12
CA GLY A 78 10.97 8.92 1.67
C GLY A 78 11.03 7.50 1.10
N LYS A 79 10.73 6.46 1.89
CA LYS A 79 10.78 5.06 1.46
C LYS A 79 9.48 4.35 1.73
N LEU A 80 9.00 3.62 0.73
CA LEU A 80 7.89 2.69 0.89
C LEU A 80 8.40 1.35 1.40
N ALA A 81 7.72 0.82 2.42
CA ALA A 81 7.97 -0.51 2.94
C ALA A 81 6.64 -1.23 3.23
N PRO A 82 6.59 -2.55 3.08
CA PRO A 82 5.45 -3.34 3.51
C PRO A 82 5.37 -3.38 5.05
N TYR A 83 4.16 -3.44 5.59
CA TYR A 83 3.89 -3.56 7.02
C TYR A 83 2.81 -4.63 7.25
N TYR A 84 2.86 -5.29 8.40
CA TYR A 84 1.76 -6.14 8.89
C TYR A 84 1.13 -5.52 10.13
N THR A 85 -0.12 -5.88 10.40
CA THR A 85 -0.83 -5.50 11.62
C THR A 85 -1.29 -6.72 12.41
N THR A 86 -1.34 -6.56 13.73
CA THR A 86 -1.79 -7.58 14.68
C THR A 86 -2.99 -7.06 15.47
N TRP A 87 -3.79 -7.96 16.05
CA TRP A 87 -4.94 -7.60 16.89
C TRP A 87 -4.50 -6.95 18.21
N GLU A 88 -3.44 -7.48 18.81
CA GLU A 88 -2.93 -6.99 20.09
C GLU A 88 -1.80 -5.99 19.89
N MET A 89 -1.82 -4.91 20.67
CA MET A 89 -0.71 -3.98 20.72
C MET A 89 0.44 -4.57 21.53
N ASN A 90 1.67 -4.25 21.15
CA ASN A 90 2.83 -4.49 22.01
C ASN A 90 2.80 -3.57 23.26
N GLU A 91 3.80 -3.71 24.14
CA GLU A 91 3.91 -2.92 25.38
C GLU A 91 4.00 -1.40 25.14
N GLU A 92 4.40 -0.98 23.93
CA GLU A 92 4.51 0.42 23.52
C GLU A 92 3.23 0.97 22.88
N GLY A 93 2.17 0.17 22.77
CA GLY A 93 0.90 0.56 22.15
C GLY A 93 0.91 0.52 20.62
N ILE A 94 1.86 -0.20 20.02
CA ILE A 94 2.02 -0.34 18.57
C ILE A 94 1.53 -1.72 18.14
N ASN A 95 0.74 -1.78 17.07
CA ASN A 95 0.29 -3.03 16.47
C ASN A 95 0.61 -3.15 14.97
N ASN A 96 1.36 -2.20 14.40
CA ASN A 96 1.81 -2.22 13.00
C ASN A 96 3.34 -2.30 12.94
N PHE A 97 3.88 -3.21 12.14
CA PHE A 97 5.30 -3.50 12.12
C PHE A 97 5.83 -3.65 10.69
N PRO A 98 7.06 -3.21 10.39
CA PRO A 98 7.63 -3.31 9.06
C PRO A 98 7.93 -4.77 8.67
N CYS A 99 7.72 -5.10 7.41
CA CYS A 99 8.09 -6.36 6.78
C CYS A 99 9.23 -6.16 5.77
N LYS A 100 9.84 -7.27 5.33
CA LYS A 100 10.79 -7.29 4.23
C LYS A 100 10.12 -7.41 2.87
N SER A 101 8.89 -7.94 2.82
CA SER A 101 8.17 -8.19 1.56
C SER A 101 6.65 -8.04 1.72
N ILE A 102 5.97 -7.88 0.59
CA ILE A 102 4.50 -7.90 0.49
C ILE A 102 3.98 -9.28 0.89
N GLU A 103 4.62 -10.37 0.46
CA GLU A 103 4.22 -11.73 0.86
C GLU A 103 4.25 -11.93 2.39
N GLU A 104 5.25 -11.35 3.06
CA GLU A 104 5.34 -11.39 4.53
C GLU A 104 4.23 -10.55 5.18
N SER A 105 3.92 -9.37 4.62
CA SER A 105 2.75 -8.58 5.05
C SER A 105 1.45 -9.36 4.92
N ILE A 106 1.21 -10.03 3.79
CA ILE A 106 0.02 -10.86 3.57
C ILE A 106 -0.07 -12.00 4.59
N SER A 107 1.06 -12.65 4.86
CA SER A 107 1.11 -13.84 5.71
C SER A 107 0.95 -13.52 7.21
N LEU A 108 1.44 -12.36 7.65
CA LEU A 108 1.48 -11.98 9.06
C LEU A 108 0.32 -11.07 9.48
N THR A 109 -0.36 -10.43 8.53
CA THR A 109 -1.45 -9.52 8.87
C THR A 109 -2.65 -10.30 9.41
N GLU A 110 -3.12 -9.92 10.58
CA GLU A 110 -4.31 -10.48 11.22
C GLU A 110 -5.52 -9.60 10.86
N CYS A 111 -6.55 -10.20 10.23
CA CYS A 111 -7.76 -9.54 9.72
C CYS A 111 -9.03 -10.24 10.20
#